data_AF-A0A3D3GS75-F1
#
_entry.id   AF-A0A3D3GS75-F1
#
_cell.length_a   1.000
_cell.length_b   1.000
_cell.length_c   1.000
_cell.angle_alpha   90.00
_cell.angle_beta   90.00
_cell.angle_gamma   90.00
#
_symmetry.space_group_name_H-M   'P 1'
#
loop_
_entity.id
_entity.type
_entity.pdbx_description
1 polymer ?
#
loop_
_entity_poly.entity_id
_entity_poly.type
_entity_poly.pdbx_seq_one_letter_code
_entity_poly.pdbx_strand_id
1 'polypeptide(L)' 'MEFVTATLDAVGTISIAFAALGVHRRVLSERKIDRRVLKIMKVEQGLGILGILCIVLSYGIKIFA' A
#
# COMPACT_ATOMS: atom_id res chain seq x y z
N MET A 1 -10.00 -7.22 -22.94
CA MET A 1 -9.62 -8.12 -21.82
C MET A 1 -8.44 -7.56 -21.04
N GLU A 2 -7.38 -7.06 -21.68
CA GLU A 2 -6.17 -6.56 -20.98
C GLU A 2 -6.41 -5.41 -20.00
N PHE A 3 -7.27 -4.44 -20.34
CA PHE A 3 -7.64 -3.36 -19.43
C PHE A 3 -8.43 -3.84 -18.21
N VAL A 4 -9.32 -4.82 -18.40
CA VAL A 4 -10.12 -5.39 -17.31
C VAL A 4 -9.20 -6.13 -16.33
N THR A 5 -8.27 -6.95 -16.85
CA THR A 5 -7.26 -7.63 -16.03
C THR A 5 -6.35 -6.63 -15.30
N ALA A 6 -5.86 -5.59 -15.97
CA ALA A 6 -5.01 -4.56 -15.36
C ALA A 6 -5.75 -3.79 -14.26
N THR A 7 -7.05 -3.52 -14.44
CA THR A 7 -7.87 -2.82 -13.45
C THR A 7 -8.12 -3.70 -12.23
N LEU A 8 -8.48 -4.97 -12.44
CA LEU A 8 -8.66 -5.94 -11.36
C LEU A 8 -7.37 -6.15 -10.55
N ASP A 9 -6.23 -6.23 -11.22
CA ASP A 9 -4.92 -6.38 -10.59
C ASP A 9 -4.54 -5.15 -9.75
N ALA A 10 -4.73 -3.94 -10.30
CA ALA A 10 -4.49 -2.69 -9.56
C ALA A 10 -5.41 -2.57 -8.34
N VAL A 11 -6.71 -2.84 -8.49
CA VAL A 11 -7.70 -2.79 -7.39
C VAL A 11 -7.38 -3.84 -6.32
N GLY A 12 -7.05 -5.06 -6.72
CA GLY A 12 -6.66 -6.13 -5.81
C GLY A 12 -5.42 -5.75 -4.99
N THR A 13 -4.40 -5.23 -5.66
CA THR A 13 -3.14 -4.85 -4.99
C THR A 13 -3.32 -3.65 -4.06
N ILE A 14 -4.09 -2.64 -4.47
CA ILE A 14 -4.43 -1.49 -3.61
C ILE A 14 -5.23 -1.95 -2.38
N SER A 15 -6.14 -2.91 -2.53
CA SER A 15 -6.92 -3.46 -1.42
C SER A 15 -6.05 -4.17 -0.39
N ILE A 16 -5.09 -4.99 -0.84
CA ILE A 16 -4.11 -5.67 0.04
C ILE A 16 -3.26 -4.62 0.76
N ALA A 17 -2.75 -3.62 0.03
CA ALA A 17 -1.94 -2.57 0.61
C ALA A 17 -2.73 -1.75 1.65
N PHE A 18 -4.00 -1.46 1.40
CA PHE A 18 -4.88 -0.79 2.36
C PHE A 18 -5.05 -1.61 3.65
N ALA A 19 -5.29 -2.92 3.53
CA ALA A 19 -5.39 -3.81 4.68
C ALA A 19 -4.09 -3.82 5.51
N ALA A 20 -2.93 -3.92 4.85
CA ALA A 20 -1.62 -3.87 5.52
C ALA A 20 -1.38 -2.52 6.22
N LEU A 21 -1.64 -1.40 5.55
CA LEU A 21 -1.53 -0.05 6.12
C LEU A 21 -2.49 0.17 7.29
N GLY A 22 -3.68 -0.45 7.26
CA GLY A 22 -4.64 -0.44 8.36
C GLY A 22 -4.07 -1.05 9.64
N VAL A 23 -3.35 -2.18 9.52
CA VAL A 23 -2.66 -2.81 10.65
C VAL A 23 -1.56 -1.89 11.19
N HIS A 24 -0.71 -1.33 10.31
CA HIS A 24 0.34 -0.40 10.73
C HIS A 24 -0.24 0.81 11.48
N ARG A 25 -1.32 1.41 10.97
CA ARG A 25 -1.99 2.54 11.64
C ARG A 25 -2.55 2.16 13.00
N ARG A 26 -3.19 0.98 13.12
CA ARG A 26 -3.74 0.51 14.40
C ARG A 26 -2.63 0.27 15.43
N VAL A 27 -1.57 -0.42 15.05
CA VAL A 27 -0.43 -0.72 15.94
C VAL A 27 0.29 0.56 16.37
N LEU A 28 0.50 1.50 15.45
CA LEU A 28 1.10 2.81 15.75
C LEU A 28 0.22 3.66 16.68
N SER A 29 -1.11 3.49 16.62
CA SER A 29 -2.04 4.17 17.54
C SER A 29 -2.01 3.55 18.93
N GLU A 30 -1.95 2.22 19.05
CA GLU A 30 -1.98 1.54 20.34
C GLU A 30 -0.67 1.70 21.13
N ARG A 31 0.48 1.86 20.46
CA ARG A 31 1.82 2.05 21.08
C ARG A 31 2.17 1.07 22.20
N LYS A 32 1.56 -0.13 22.22
CA LYS A 32 1.81 -1.18 23.22
C LYS A 32 3.10 -1.97 22.97
N ILE A 33 3.77 -1.74 21.85
CA ILE A 33 4.97 -2.45 21.40
C ILE A 33 6.20 -1.55 21.58
N ASP A 34 7.38 -2.18 21.67
CA ASP A 34 8.68 -1.52 21.72
C ASP A 34 8.82 -0.37 20.70
N ARG A 35 9.42 0.73 21.15
CA ARG A 35 9.65 1.94 20.33
C ARG A 35 10.48 1.66 19.07
N ARG A 36 11.39 0.68 19.10
CA ARG A 36 12.16 0.24 17.93
C ARG A 36 11.25 -0.33 16.86
N VAL A 37 10.29 -1.19 17.24
CA VAL A 37 9.32 -1.78 16.31
C VAL A 37 8.39 -0.72 15.74
N LEU A 38 7.91 0.22 16.57
CA LEU A 38 7.08 1.33 16.10
C LEU A 38 7.81 2.24 15.10
N LYS A 39 9.12 2.45 15.27
CA LYS A 39 9.93 3.19 14.27
C LYS A 39 10.01 2.45 12.94
N ILE A 40 10.27 1.14 12.97
CA ILE A 40 10.36 0.32 11.76
C ILE A 40 9.00 0.30 11.05
N MET A 41 7.90 0.09 11.77
CA MET A 41 6.55 0.11 11.19
C MET A 41 6.19 1.43 10.51
N LYS A 42 6.66 2.59 11.01
CA LYS A 42 6.44 3.87 10.30
C LYS A 42 7.15 3.91 8.95
N VAL A 43 8.37 3.36 8.89
CA VAL A 43 9.15 3.29 7.65
C VAL A 43 8.47 2.33 6.67
N GLU A 44 8.05 1.15 7.14
CA GLU A 44 7.28 0.19 6.34
C GLU A 44 5.97 0.77 5.82
N GLN A 45 5.23 1.50 6.66
CA GLN A 45 4.02 2.20 6.24
C GLN A 45 4.31 3.22 5.13
N GLY A 46 5.42 3.96 5.23
CA GLY A 46 5.87 4.88 4.19
C GLY A 46 6.22 4.17 2.87
N LEU A 47 6.92 3.04 2.94
CA LEU A 47 7.23 2.20 1.77
C LEU A 47 5.96 1.64 1.13
N GLY A 48 4.97 1.22 1.93
CA GLY A 48 3.68 0.75 1.43
C GLY A 48 2.92 1.84 0.67
N ILE A 49 2.92 3.07 1.17
CA ILE A 49 2.30 4.22 0.47
C ILE A 49 3.03 4.53 -0.83
N LEU A 50 4.36 4.51 -0.83
CA LEU A 50 5.16 4.66 -2.06
C LEU A 50 4.84 3.56 -3.09
N GLY A 51 4.69 2.31 -2.65
CA GLY A 51 4.28 1.20 -3.51
C GLY A 51 2.92 1.42 -4.16
N ILE A 52 1.91 1.87 -3.39
CA ILE A 52 0.59 2.23 -3.92
C ILE A 52 0.71 3.33 -4.99
N LEU A 53 1.51 4.37 -4.73
CA LEU A 53 1.77 5.45 -5.68
C LEU A 53 2.35 4.93 -7.00
N CYS A 54 3.32 4.02 -6.95
CA CYS A 54 3.90 3.38 -8.14
C CYS A 54 2.85 2.57 -8.92
N ILE A 55 1.97 1.83 -8.24
CA ILE A 55 0.90 1.06 -8.89
C ILE A 55 -0.07 1.98 -9.61
N VAL A 56 -0.49 3.07 -8.96
CA VAL A 56 -1.39 4.07 -9.56
C VAL A 56 -0.77 4.70 -10.79
N LEU A 57 0.52 5.07 -10.73
CA LEU A 57 1.26 5.60 -11.88
C LEU A 57 1.38 4.57 -13.00
N SER A 58 1.72 3.32 -12.68
CA SER A 58 1.82 2.23 -13.66
C SER A 58 0.49 1.99 -14.38
N TYR A 59 -0.62 1.95 -13.63
CA TYR A 59 -1.95 1.80 -14.21
C TYR A 59 -2.32 2.99 -15.11
N GLY A 60 -1.98 4.22 -14.70
CA GLY A 60 -2.14 5.41 -15.54
C GLY A 60 -1.36 5.30 -16.84
N ILE A 61 -0.07 4.97 -16.78
CA ILE A 61 0.77 4.78 -17.97
C ILE A 61 0.16 3.72 -18.89
N LYS A 62 -0.29 2.58 -18.35
CA LYS A 62 -0.88 1.48 -19.13
C LYS A 62 -2.21 1.82 -19.80
N ILE A 63 -2.89 2.88 -19.38
CA ILE A 63 -4.12 3.39 -20.00
C ILE A 63 -3.83 4.45 -21.06
N PHE A 64 -2.86 5.33 -20.80
CA PHE A 64 -2.56 6.46 -21.67
C PHE A 64 -1.48 6.19 -22.73
N ALA A 65 -0.65 5.16 -22.54
CA ALA A 65 0.38 4.70 -23.47
C ALA A 65 0.01 3.34 -24.07
#